data_AF-P0CQ26-F1
#
_entry.id   AF-P0CQ26-F1
#
_cell.length_a   1.000
_cell.length_b   1.000
_cell.length_c   1.000
_cell.angle_alpha   90.00
_cell.angle_beta   90.00
_cell.angle_gamma   90.00
#
_symmetry.space_group_name_H-M   'P 1'
#
loop_
_entity.id
_entity.type
_entity.pdbx_description
1 polymer ?
#
loop_
_entity_poly.entity_id
_entity_poly.type
_entity_poly.pdbx_seq_one_letter_code
_entity_poly.pdbx_strand_id
1 'polypeptide(L)'
;MPENPSSSPTEPPEQSAAFEKWRSGLAQFTGLGLSESEKAERERLKAQGKLAKDWDKCEGWKRDLMNYSPMITFLLNHLKLAGCPFPSSAMQCHPCPENRAGGFSPDHGILLCQDRFFNKKHMEDTLAHELVHAFDHCRFKVDWGNLRHHACSEIRAANLSGDCRFTREVKRGFYAFNKQHQACVKRRAILSVLANPACTSPEMAEKAVNEVWESCFTDTRPFDEIY
;
A
#
# COMPACT_ATOMS: atom_id res chain seq x y z
N MET A 1 25.71 23.78 73.97
CA MET A 1 25.86 22.35 73.67
C MET A 1 24.80 21.59 74.45
N PRO A 2 24.04 20.66 73.83
CA PRO A 2 23.84 20.54 72.38
C PRO A 2 22.97 21.75 71.93
N GLU A 3 22.01 21.79 71.00
CA GLU A 3 21.47 20.88 69.97
C GLU A 3 21.37 21.66 68.63
N ASN A 4 20.75 21.09 67.59
CA ASN A 4 20.41 21.76 66.35
C ASN A 4 19.13 21.13 65.76
N PRO A 5 18.01 21.86 65.56
CA PRO A 5 16.78 21.28 65.04
C PRO A 5 16.93 20.91 63.56
N SER A 6 16.98 19.60 63.28
CA SER A 6 17.12 19.08 61.93
C SER A 6 16.00 19.55 61.02
N SER A 7 16.33 20.25 59.93
CA SER A 7 15.38 20.65 58.91
C SER A 7 15.05 19.46 58.01
N SER A 8 13.99 18.72 58.34
CA SER A 8 13.43 17.68 57.48
C SER A 8 13.17 18.23 56.07
N PRO A 9 13.51 17.51 54.98
CA PRO A 9 13.10 17.90 53.64
C PRO A 9 11.58 17.97 53.59
N THR A 10 11.03 19.15 53.28
CA THR A 10 9.59 19.29 53.12
C THR A 10 9.19 18.64 51.80
N GLU A 11 8.48 17.51 51.86
CA GLU A 11 7.96 16.87 50.65
C GLU A 11 7.04 17.86 49.89
N PRO A 12 7.13 17.94 48.55
CA PRO A 12 6.28 18.83 47.79
C PRO A 12 4.79 18.48 48.01
N PRO A 13 3.91 19.45 48.34
CA PRO A 13 2.50 19.15 48.57
C PRO A 13 1.89 18.54 47.31
N GLU A 14 1.03 17.51 47.43
CA GLU A 14 0.52 16.72 46.29
C GLU A 14 -0.02 17.55 45.11
N GLN A 15 -0.62 18.70 45.41
CA GLN A 15 -1.11 19.66 44.41
C GLN A 15 -0.02 20.13 43.44
N SER A 16 1.22 20.28 43.91
CA SER A 16 2.37 20.62 43.06
C SER A 16 2.74 19.48 42.11
N ALA A 17 2.80 18.24 42.59
CA ALA A 17 3.06 17.06 41.76
C ALA A 17 1.94 16.82 40.73
N ALA A 18 0.67 17.05 41.11
CA ALA A 18 -0.47 17.01 40.20
C ALA A 18 -0.39 18.11 39.12
N PHE A 19 -0.03 19.34 39.50
CA PHE A 19 0.19 20.45 38.57
C PHE A 19 1.38 20.22 37.64
N GLU A 20 2.51 19.72 38.14
CA GLU A 20 3.68 19.33 37.35
C GLU A 20 3.33 18.26 36.31
N LYS A 21 2.57 17.23 36.71
CA LYS A 21 2.07 16.17 35.82
C LYS A 21 1.13 16.74 34.74
N TRP A 22 0.25 17.67 35.10
CA TRP A 22 -0.59 18.39 34.15
C TRP A 22 0.22 19.27 33.19
N ARG A 23 1.19 20.05 33.71
CA ARG A 23 2.09 20.93 32.95
C ARG A 23 2.92 20.14 31.94
N SER A 24 3.50 19.02 32.37
CA SER A 24 4.24 18.09 31.53
C SER A 24 3.34 17.46 30.46
N GLY A 25 2.14 17.02 30.84
CA GLY A 25 1.12 16.53 29.91
C GLY A 25 0.72 17.56 28.85
N LEU A 26 0.56 18.84 29.24
CA LEU A 26 0.23 19.93 28.32
C LEU A 26 1.41 20.31 27.40
N ALA A 27 2.64 20.30 27.92
CA ALA A 27 3.86 20.49 27.13
C ALA A 27 4.05 19.37 26.09
N GLN A 28 3.83 18.12 26.49
CA GLN A 28 3.86 16.97 25.57
C GLN A 28 2.67 16.93 24.60
N PHE A 29 1.49 17.41 25.00
CA PHE A 29 0.35 17.57 24.09
C PHE A 29 0.63 18.64 23.02
N THR A 30 0.92 19.87 23.43
CA THR A 30 1.12 21.02 22.53
C THR A 30 2.45 20.96 21.76
N GLY A 31 3.54 20.58 22.43
CA GLY A 31 4.92 20.75 21.98
C GLY A 31 5.58 22.06 22.44
N LEU A 32 4.86 22.89 23.20
CA LEU A 32 5.38 24.16 23.74
C LEU A 32 6.17 23.90 25.03
N GLY A 33 7.29 24.61 25.20
CA GLY A 33 8.16 24.49 26.38
C GLY A 33 9.04 23.24 26.42
N LEU A 34 8.98 22.37 25.40
CA LEU A 34 9.88 21.23 25.24
C LEU A 34 11.25 21.66 24.68
N SER A 35 12.31 20.99 25.11
CA SER A 35 13.63 21.04 24.48
C SER A 35 13.65 20.33 23.11
N GLU A 36 14.67 20.57 22.27
CA GLU A 36 14.74 19.96 20.94
C GLU A 36 14.83 18.42 20.98
N SER A 37 15.47 17.83 22.00
CA SER A 37 15.50 16.38 22.20
C SER A 37 14.13 15.82 22.58
N GLU A 38 13.37 16.51 23.44
CA GLU A 38 12.00 16.13 23.78
C GLU A 38 11.04 16.28 22.59
N LYS A 39 11.22 17.29 21.74
CA LYS A 39 10.47 17.45 20.49
C LYS A 39 10.76 16.29 19.53
N ALA A 40 12.03 15.98 19.31
CA ALA A 40 12.45 14.88 18.43
C ALA A 40 11.93 13.51 18.94
N GLU A 41 11.96 13.27 20.25
CA GLU A 41 11.40 12.05 20.85
C GLU A 41 9.87 11.99 20.71
N ARG A 42 9.18 13.09 20.98
CA ARG A 42 7.74 13.22 20.76
C ARG A 42 7.34 12.97 19.30
N GLU A 43 8.15 13.40 18.33
CA GLU A 43 7.94 13.13 16.91
C GLU A 43 8.23 11.67 16.55
N ARG A 44 9.29 11.06 17.10
CA ARG A 44 9.58 9.63 16.96
C ARG A 44 8.44 8.75 17.47
N LEU A 45 7.93 9.03 18.67
CA LEU A 45 6.80 8.32 19.27
C LEU A 45 5.50 8.53 18.48
N LYS A 46 5.24 9.75 17.97
CA LYS A 46 4.10 10.02 17.08
C LYS A 46 4.21 9.24 15.76
N ALA A 47 5.40 9.17 15.15
CA ALA A 47 5.62 8.42 13.92
C ALA A 47 5.39 6.91 14.13
N GLN A 48 5.95 6.33 15.19
CA GLN A 48 5.70 4.93 15.58
C GLN A 48 4.21 4.67 15.85
N GLY A 49 3.54 5.54 16.61
CA GLY A 49 2.12 5.45 16.89
C GLY A 49 1.19 5.65 15.68
N LYS A 50 1.64 6.38 14.64
CA LYS A 50 0.98 6.43 13.33
C LYS A 50 1.17 5.12 12.58
N LEU A 51 2.41 4.62 12.47
CA LEU A 51 2.71 3.39 11.74
C LEU A 51 1.97 2.17 12.31
N ALA A 52 1.87 2.04 13.64
CA ALA A 52 1.07 1.00 14.28
C ALA A 52 -0.41 1.06 13.85
N LYS A 53 -1.05 2.24 13.92
CA LYS A 53 -2.44 2.44 13.49
C LYS A 53 -2.64 2.19 12.00
N ASP A 54 -1.67 2.57 11.16
CA ASP A 54 -1.71 2.30 9.73
C ASP A 54 -1.61 0.79 9.44
N TRP A 55 -0.81 0.04 10.22
CA TRP A 55 -0.73 -1.42 10.17
C TRP A 55 -2.03 -2.09 10.62
N ASP A 56 -2.57 -1.73 11.78
CA ASP A 56 -3.84 -2.27 12.31
C ASP A 56 -4.99 -2.09 11.30
N LYS A 57 -5.08 -0.89 10.72
CA LYS A 57 -6.02 -0.53 9.65
C LYS A 57 -5.80 -1.38 8.40
N CYS A 58 -4.55 -1.58 7.99
CA CYS A 58 -4.19 -2.38 6.81
C CYS A 58 -4.56 -3.85 7.01
N GLU A 59 -4.13 -4.49 8.10
CA GLU A 59 -4.48 -5.89 8.41
C GLU A 59 -5.99 -6.10 8.60
N GLY A 60 -6.67 -5.16 9.24
CA GLY A 60 -8.13 -5.16 9.36
C GLY A 60 -8.82 -5.11 7.99
N TRP A 61 -8.47 -4.16 7.14
CA TRP A 61 -9.01 -4.05 5.77
C TRP A 61 -8.64 -5.26 4.92
N LYS A 62 -7.41 -5.79 5.00
CA LYS A 62 -6.95 -7.00 4.32
C LYS A 62 -7.84 -8.19 4.66
N ARG A 63 -8.02 -8.48 5.95
CA ARG A 63 -8.89 -9.56 6.44
C ARG A 63 -10.33 -9.42 5.95
N ASP A 64 -10.90 -8.22 6.05
CA ASP A 64 -12.26 -7.99 5.57
C ASP A 64 -12.39 -8.21 4.05
N LEU A 65 -11.43 -7.73 3.26
CA LEU A 65 -11.44 -7.86 1.80
C LEU A 65 -11.30 -9.33 1.38
N MET A 66 -10.39 -10.08 2.01
CA MET A 66 -10.24 -11.52 1.79
C MET A 66 -11.49 -12.34 2.14
N ASN A 67 -12.33 -11.87 3.07
CA ASN A 67 -13.54 -12.56 3.51
C ASN A 67 -14.81 -12.12 2.76
N TYR A 68 -14.92 -10.85 2.35
CA TYR A 68 -16.20 -10.24 1.96
C TYR A 68 -16.19 -9.45 0.65
N SER A 69 -15.04 -9.16 0.03
CA SER A 69 -15.04 -8.54 -1.30
C SER A 69 -15.29 -9.62 -2.36
N PRO A 70 -16.28 -9.47 -3.26
CA PRO A 70 -16.47 -10.38 -4.40
C PRO A 70 -15.22 -10.46 -5.31
N MET A 71 -14.58 -9.32 -5.60
CA MET A 71 -13.38 -9.23 -6.44
C MET A 71 -12.20 -10.05 -5.86
N ILE A 72 -11.83 -9.76 -4.61
CA ILE A 72 -10.73 -10.45 -3.91
C ILE A 72 -11.03 -11.94 -3.66
N THR A 73 -12.24 -12.30 -3.22
CA THR A 73 -12.61 -13.72 -3.01
C THR A 73 -12.62 -14.52 -4.32
N PHE A 74 -13.09 -13.93 -5.42
CA PHE A 74 -13.02 -14.52 -6.76
C PHE A 74 -11.57 -14.79 -7.19
N LEU A 75 -10.69 -13.79 -7.14
CA LEU A 75 -9.28 -13.95 -7.49
C LEU A 75 -8.58 -15.01 -6.63
N LEU A 76 -8.82 -15.03 -5.32
CA LEU A 76 -8.27 -16.04 -4.40
C LEU A 76 -8.77 -17.47 -4.73
N ASN A 77 -10.03 -17.62 -5.11
CA ASN A 77 -10.58 -18.91 -5.53
C ASN A 77 -9.97 -19.37 -6.87
N HIS A 78 -9.79 -18.48 -7.84
CA HIS A 78 -9.17 -18.83 -9.12
C HIS A 78 -7.66 -19.12 -9.02
N LEU A 79 -6.95 -18.45 -8.10
CA LEU A 79 -5.58 -18.81 -7.69
C LEU A 79 -5.52 -20.24 -7.10
N LYS A 80 -6.42 -20.55 -6.17
CA LYS A 80 -6.54 -21.92 -5.61
C LYS A 80 -6.84 -22.97 -6.68
N LEU A 81 -7.74 -22.67 -7.63
CA LEU A 81 -8.08 -23.57 -8.75
C LEU A 81 -6.93 -23.71 -9.77
N ALA A 82 -6.09 -22.69 -9.93
CA ALA A 82 -4.88 -22.75 -10.76
C ALA A 82 -3.69 -23.49 -10.09
N GLY A 83 -3.87 -24.03 -8.88
CA GLY A 83 -2.86 -24.80 -8.14
C GLY A 83 -1.92 -23.95 -7.28
N CYS A 84 -2.24 -22.68 -7.06
CA CYS A 84 -1.41 -21.70 -6.35
C CYS A 84 -2.25 -20.94 -5.30
N PRO A 85 -2.75 -21.62 -4.25
CA PRO A 85 -3.53 -20.98 -3.20
C PRO A 85 -2.71 -19.88 -2.51
N PHE A 86 -3.32 -18.70 -2.35
CA PHE A 86 -2.63 -17.50 -1.87
C PHE A 86 -3.12 -17.12 -0.45
N PRO A 87 -2.45 -17.58 0.62
CA PRO A 87 -2.90 -17.38 2.00
C PRO A 87 -2.68 -15.94 2.48
N SER A 88 -3.33 -15.57 3.59
CA SER A 88 -3.17 -14.24 4.21
C SER A 88 -1.72 -13.96 4.64
N SER A 89 -0.93 -14.99 4.94
CA SER A 89 0.51 -14.90 5.23
C SER A 89 1.37 -14.54 4.02
N ALA A 90 0.87 -14.73 2.79
CA ALA A 90 1.52 -14.26 1.56
C ALA A 90 1.15 -12.81 1.20
N MET A 91 0.37 -12.13 2.05
CA MET A 91 -0.01 -10.72 1.89
C MET A 91 0.45 -9.93 3.12
N GLN A 92 1.41 -9.02 2.97
CA GLN A 92 2.09 -8.38 4.10
C GLN A 92 1.86 -6.87 4.11
N CYS A 93 1.31 -6.34 5.20
CA CYS A 93 1.20 -4.90 5.44
C CYS A 93 2.51 -4.35 5.99
N HIS A 94 3.16 -3.44 5.24
CA HIS A 94 4.38 -2.72 5.66
C HIS A 94 4.35 -1.24 5.22
N PRO A 95 5.17 -0.36 5.82
CA PRO A 95 5.36 1.01 5.35
C PRO A 95 6.10 1.06 4.00
N CYS A 96 5.76 2.03 3.14
CA CYS A 96 6.39 2.20 1.82
C CYS A 96 6.84 3.64 1.54
N PRO A 97 7.78 3.84 0.59
CA PRO A 97 7.98 5.13 -0.07
C PRO A 97 6.71 5.65 -0.75
N GLU A 98 6.67 6.96 -1.01
CA GLU A 98 5.42 7.65 -1.42
C GLU A 98 4.92 7.28 -2.82
N ASN A 99 5.78 6.68 -3.65
CA ASN A 99 5.53 6.42 -5.07
C ASN A 99 4.77 5.11 -5.37
N ARG A 100 4.42 4.29 -4.37
CA ARG A 100 3.73 3.01 -4.58
C ARG A 100 2.69 2.69 -3.51
N ALA A 101 1.66 1.94 -3.89
CA ALA A 101 0.59 1.45 -2.99
C ALA A 101 0.71 -0.06 -2.66
N GLY A 102 1.49 -0.81 -3.42
CA GLY A 102 1.72 -2.24 -3.21
C GLY A 102 2.84 -2.79 -4.10
N GLY A 103 2.90 -4.12 -4.20
CA GLY A 103 3.69 -4.84 -5.22
C GLY A 103 3.67 -6.34 -5.02
N PHE A 104 3.51 -7.11 -6.10
CA PHE A 104 3.72 -8.55 -6.15
C PHE A 104 5.21 -8.91 -6.37
N SER A 105 5.62 -10.06 -5.83
CA SER A 105 6.85 -10.76 -6.16
C SER A 105 6.66 -12.28 -6.04
N PRO A 106 7.29 -13.11 -6.91
CA PRO A 106 7.23 -14.56 -6.78
C PRO A 106 7.72 -15.08 -5.42
N ASP A 107 8.79 -14.50 -4.89
CA ASP A 107 9.52 -15.03 -3.73
C ASP A 107 8.99 -14.55 -2.37
N HIS A 108 8.22 -13.45 -2.33
CA HIS A 108 7.74 -12.85 -1.07
C HIS A 108 6.22 -12.57 -1.05
N GLY A 109 5.52 -12.83 -2.16
CA GLY A 109 4.09 -12.60 -2.29
C GLY A 109 3.74 -11.12 -2.51
N ILE A 110 2.65 -10.66 -1.88
CA ILE A 110 2.08 -9.32 -2.07
C ILE A 110 2.45 -8.40 -0.89
N LEU A 111 3.06 -7.27 -1.21
CA LEU A 111 3.22 -6.12 -0.31
C LEU A 111 2.00 -5.18 -0.43
N LEU A 112 1.45 -4.77 0.71
CA LEU A 112 0.40 -3.76 0.82
C LEU A 112 0.92 -2.58 1.64
N CYS A 113 0.99 -1.39 1.04
CA CYS A 113 1.62 -0.22 1.65
C CYS A 113 0.69 0.45 2.67
N GLN A 114 0.83 0.08 3.94
CA GLN A 114 -0.12 0.39 5.03
C GLN A 114 -0.41 1.90 5.18
N ASP A 115 0.58 2.73 4.92
CA ASP A 115 0.54 4.19 5.04
C ASP A 115 0.11 4.92 3.75
N ARG A 116 -0.20 4.19 2.66
CA ARG A 116 -0.49 4.72 1.32
C ARG A 116 -1.94 4.50 0.84
N PHE A 117 -2.80 3.86 1.65
CA PHE A 117 -4.23 3.69 1.32
C PHE A 117 -5.10 4.82 1.87
N PHE A 118 -5.67 5.64 0.98
CA PHE A 118 -6.61 6.71 1.36
C PHE A 118 -8.00 6.20 1.79
N ASN A 119 -8.42 5.01 1.34
CA ASN A 119 -9.59 4.29 1.84
C ASN A 119 -9.51 2.79 1.49
N LYS A 120 -10.42 1.98 2.06
CA LYS A 120 -10.50 0.54 1.83
C LYS A 120 -10.70 0.14 0.36
N LYS A 121 -11.37 0.98 -0.45
CA LYS A 121 -11.51 0.74 -1.90
C LYS A 121 -10.19 0.90 -2.65
N HIS A 122 -9.32 1.84 -2.26
CA HIS A 122 -7.96 1.92 -2.81
C HIS A 122 -7.17 0.65 -2.52
N MET A 123 -7.34 0.07 -1.33
CA MET A 123 -6.70 -1.18 -0.94
C MET A 123 -7.28 -2.39 -1.68
N GLU A 124 -8.58 -2.41 -1.95
CA GLU A 124 -9.22 -3.42 -2.80
C GLU A 124 -8.72 -3.35 -4.25
N ASP A 125 -8.74 -2.17 -4.89
CA ASP A 125 -8.24 -2.01 -6.26
C ASP A 125 -6.74 -2.36 -6.37
N THR A 126 -5.95 -2.07 -5.33
CA THR A 126 -4.53 -2.45 -5.29
C THR A 126 -4.36 -3.95 -5.08
N LEU A 127 -5.03 -4.55 -4.09
CA LEU A 127 -4.91 -5.98 -3.83
C LEU A 127 -5.41 -6.82 -5.03
N ALA A 128 -6.43 -6.35 -5.76
CA ALA A 128 -6.87 -6.98 -7.00
C ALA A 128 -5.79 -6.92 -8.11
N HIS A 129 -5.06 -5.81 -8.23
CA HIS A 129 -3.95 -5.65 -9.18
C HIS A 129 -2.82 -6.65 -8.88
N GLU A 130 -2.35 -6.70 -7.63
CA GLU A 130 -1.27 -7.62 -7.22
C GLU A 130 -1.72 -9.10 -7.25
N LEU A 131 -3.01 -9.40 -7.05
CA LEU A 131 -3.57 -10.74 -7.21
C LEU A 131 -3.69 -11.19 -8.67
N VAL A 132 -3.90 -10.27 -9.63
CA VAL A 132 -3.79 -10.59 -11.06
C VAL A 132 -2.34 -10.95 -11.41
N HIS A 133 -1.35 -10.19 -10.93
CA HIS A 133 0.07 -10.57 -11.09
C HIS A 133 0.41 -11.94 -10.50
N ALA A 134 -0.12 -12.26 -9.31
CA ALA A 134 0.03 -13.59 -8.71
C ALA A 134 -0.62 -14.70 -9.56
N PHE A 135 -1.85 -14.47 -10.06
CA PHE A 135 -2.54 -15.40 -10.94
C PHE A 135 -1.78 -15.60 -12.24
N ASP A 136 -1.22 -14.54 -12.81
CA ASP A 136 -0.51 -14.57 -14.09
C ASP A 136 0.81 -15.34 -14.00
N HIS A 137 1.63 -15.01 -13.01
CA HIS A 137 2.86 -15.74 -12.75
C HIS A 137 2.59 -17.23 -12.52
N CYS A 138 1.52 -17.56 -11.78
CA CYS A 138 1.08 -18.93 -11.60
C CYS A 138 0.58 -19.60 -12.89
N ARG A 139 -0.35 -18.99 -13.62
CA ARG A 139 -1.13 -19.60 -14.69
C ARG A 139 -0.43 -19.58 -16.04
N PHE A 140 0.34 -18.54 -16.33
CA PHE A 140 1.01 -18.30 -17.61
C PHE A 140 2.55 -18.37 -17.51
N LYS A 141 3.09 -18.57 -16.30
CA LYS A 141 4.55 -18.66 -16.04
C LYS A 141 5.30 -17.41 -16.50
N VAL A 142 4.80 -16.24 -16.08
CA VAL A 142 5.41 -14.93 -16.34
C VAL A 142 6.87 -14.91 -15.90
N ASP A 143 7.75 -14.80 -16.89
CA ASP A 143 9.13 -14.35 -16.73
C ASP A 143 9.14 -12.83 -16.64
N TRP A 144 9.46 -12.32 -15.45
CA TRP A 144 9.47 -10.89 -15.15
C TRP A 144 10.65 -10.12 -15.77
N GLY A 145 11.71 -10.82 -16.22
CA GLY A 145 12.80 -10.24 -17.00
C GLY A 145 12.42 -9.97 -18.46
N ASN A 146 11.47 -10.72 -19.01
CA ASN A 146 10.94 -10.50 -20.35
C ASN A 146 9.91 -9.37 -20.36
N LEU A 147 10.27 -8.23 -20.97
CA LEU A 147 9.42 -7.05 -21.02
C LEU A 147 8.02 -7.30 -21.61
N ARG A 148 7.86 -8.27 -22.53
CA ARG A 148 6.54 -8.61 -23.12
C ARG A 148 5.65 -9.33 -22.12
N HIS A 149 6.21 -10.24 -21.33
CA HIS A 149 5.46 -10.96 -20.29
C HIS A 149 5.08 -10.01 -19.14
N HIS A 150 6.03 -9.16 -18.70
CA HIS A 150 5.76 -8.09 -17.74
C HIS A 150 4.66 -7.13 -18.27
N ALA A 151 4.82 -6.60 -19.48
CA ALA A 151 3.83 -5.71 -20.10
C ALA A 151 2.42 -6.33 -20.19
N CYS A 152 2.34 -7.61 -20.56
CA CYS A 152 1.06 -8.33 -20.64
C CYS A 152 0.37 -8.45 -19.27
N SER A 153 1.14 -8.77 -18.22
CA SER A 153 0.62 -8.86 -16.85
C SER A 153 0.17 -7.50 -16.32
N GLU A 154 0.90 -6.44 -16.62
CA GLU A 154 0.53 -5.05 -16.27
C GLU A 154 -0.71 -4.53 -17.01
N ILE A 155 -0.84 -4.83 -18.30
CA ILE A 155 -2.06 -4.51 -19.06
C ILE A 155 -3.27 -5.17 -18.39
N ARG A 156 -3.18 -6.47 -18.07
CA ARG A 156 -4.30 -7.22 -17.46
C ARG A 156 -4.56 -6.80 -16.02
N ALA A 157 -3.53 -6.57 -15.22
CA ALA A 157 -3.67 -6.08 -13.86
C ALA A 157 -4.28 -4.67 -13.81
N ALA A 158 -3.91 -3.74 -14.71
CA ALA A 158 -4.51 -2.40 -14.75
C ALA A 158 -5.95 -2.38 -15.30
N ASN A 159 -6.25 -3.27 -16.24
CA ASN A 159 -7.58 -3.45 -16.88
C ASN A 159 -8.60 -4.06 -15.89
N LEU A 160 -8.24 -5.16 -15.21
CA LEU A 160 -9.18 -6.02 -14.48
C LEU A 160 -9.34 -5.65 -12.99
N SER A 161 -8.35 -5.01 -12.37
CA SER A 161 -8.38 -4.70 -10.92
C SER A 161 -9.28 -3.53 -10.53
N GLY A 162 -9.69 -2.71 -11.49
CA GLY A 162 -10.27 -1.40 -11.22
C GLY A 162 -9.26 -0.26 -11.02
N ASP A 163 -7.96 -0.51 -11.17
CA ASP A 163 -6.91 0.52 -11.11
C ASP A 163 -7.11 1.66 -12.13
N CYS A 164 -7.77 1.37 -13.26
CA CYS A 164 -8.18 2.33 -14.28
C CYS A 164 -9.69 2.67 -14.29
N ARG A 165 -10.37 2.59 -13.14
CA ARG A 165 -11.73 3.18 -12.96
C ARG A 165 -11.67 4.71 -13.06
N PHE A 166 -12.68 5.31 -13.68
CA PHE A 166 -12.78 6.78 -13.88
C PHE A 166 -12.59 7.57 -12.57
N THR A 167 -13.10 7.08 -11.45
CA THR A 167 -12.95 7.73 -10.13
C THR A 167 -11.51 7.73 -9.57
N ARG A 168 -10.63 6.83 -10.04
CA ARG A 168 -9.18 6.90 -9.77
C ARG A 168 -8.47 7.83 -10.75
N GLU A 169 -8.89 7.84 -12.02
CA GLU A 169 -8.32 8.75 -13.03
C GLU A 169 -8.63 10.23 -12.76
N VAL A 170 -9.85 10.57 -12.35
CA VAL A 170 -10.21 11.92 -11.88
C VAL A 170 -9.36 12.34 -10.68
N LYS A 171 -9.08 11.41 -9.74
CA LYS A 171 -8.17 11.65 -8.60
C LYS A 171 -6.70 11.78 -9.00
N ARG A 172 -6.32 11.34 -10.20
CA ARG A 172 -4.99 11.49 -10.81
C ARG A 172 -4.91 12.70 -11.77
N GLY A 173 -5.99 13.48 -11.92
CA GLY A 173 -6.05 14.65 -12.81
C GLY A 173 -6.40 14.37 -14.27
N PHE A 174 -6.94 13.19 -14.59
CA PHE A 174 -7.37 12.82 -15.95
C PHE A 174 -8.89 12.95 -16.08
N TYR A 175 -9.34 13.87 -16.94
CA TYR A 175 -10.74 14.34 -17.02
C TYR A 175 -11.43 14.13 -18.38
N ALA A 176 -10.74 13.59 -19.39
CA ALA A 176 -11.37 13.29 -20.66
C ALA A 176 -12.36 12.13 -20.52
N PHE A 177 -13.22 11.90 -21.52
CA PHE A 177 -14.28 10.87 -21.45
C PHE A 177 -14.02 9.70 -22.41
N ASN A 178 -13.64 9.99 -23.66
CA ASN A 178 -13.40 8.95 -24.66
C ASN A 178 -12.09 8.19 -24.39
N LYS A 179 -12.15 6.85 -24.51
CA LYS A 179 -11.03 5.88 -24.43
C LYS A 179 -10.11 6.03 -23.20
N GLN A 180 -10.59 6.60 -22.09
CA GLN A 180 -9.74 6.81 -20.89
C GLN A 180 -9.26 5.52 -20.25
N HIS A 181 -10.07 4.46 -20.27
CA HIS A 181 -9.66 3.19 -19.67
C HIS A 181 -8.46 2.61 -20.43
N GLN A 182 -8.51 2.55 -21.77
CA GLN A 182 -7.37 2.15 -22.60
C GLN A 182 -6.14 3.07 -22.38
N ALA A 183 -6.34 4.39 -22.33
CA ALA A 183 -5.26 5.34 -22.10
C ALA A 183 -4.59 5.15 -20.73
N CYS A 184 -5.38 4.93 -19.67
CA CYS A 184 -4.88 4.63 -18.33
C CYS A 184 -4.12 3.31 -18.29
N VAL A 185 -4.71 2.22 -18.81
CA VAL A 185 -4.10 0.88 -18.81
C VAL A 185 -2.76 0.92 -19.55
N LYS A 186 -2.72 1.56 -20.72
CA LYS A 186 -1.49 1.74 -21.49
C LYS A 186 -0.44 2.56 -20.74
N ARG A 187 -0.83 3.71 -20.16
CA ARG A 187 0.06 4.57 -19.35
C ARG A 187 0.62 3.82 -18.14
N ARG A 188 -0.20 3.04 -17.45
CA ARG A 188 0.21 2.26 -16.26
C ARG A 188 1.20 1.15 -16.63
N ALA A 189 0.92 0.39 -17.69
CA ALA A 189 1.83 -0.63 -18.18
C ALA A 189 3.18 -0.06 -18.65
N ILE A 190 3.19 1.05 -19.40
CA ILE A 190 4.44 1.71 -19.82
C ILE A 190 5.27 2.14 -18.60
N LEU A 191 4.63 2.76 -17.59
CA LEU A 191 5.32 3.23 -16.39
C LEU A 191 5.94 2.09 -15.55
N SER A 192 5.29 0.92 -15.48
CA SER A 192 5.84 -0.22 -14.74
C SER A 192 6.93 -0.96 -15.53
N VAL A 193 6.74 -1.15 -16.83
CA VAL A 193 7.76 -1.74 -17.71
C VAL A 193 9.02 -0.86 -17.79
N LEU A 194 8.88 0.47 -17.69
CA LEU A 194 10.02 1.41 -17.59
C LEU A 194 10.80 1.28 -16.27
N ALA A 195 10.19 0.72 -15.22
CA ALA A 195 10.86 0.42 -13.95
C ALA A 195 11.53 -0.98 -13.92
N ASN A 196 11.41 -1.78 -14.98
CA ASN A 196 12.05 -3.08 -15.10
C ASN A 196 13.56 -2.92 -15.39
N PRO A 197 14.48 -3.56 -14.65
CA PRO A 197 15.92 -3.52 -14.93
C PRO A 197 16.34 -4.00 -16.34
N ALA A 198 15.50 -4.78 -17.04
CA ALA A 198 15.72 -5.17 -18.43
C ALA A 198 15.28 -4.11 -19.47
N CYS A 199 14.66 -3.01 -19.02
CA CYS A 199 14.22 -1.92 -19.88
C CYS A 199 15.25 -0.78 -19.89
N THR A 200 15.68 -0.37 -21.08
CA THR A 200 16.75 0.63 -21.25
C THR A 200 16.29 1.99 -21.75
N SER A 201 15.04 2.11 -22.22
CA SER A 201 14.48 3.40 -22.68
C SER A 201 12.94 3.42 -22.66
N PRO A 202 12.30 4.61 -22.66
CA PRO A 202 10.85 4.73 -22.78
C PRO A 202 10.28 4.08 -24.05
N GLU A 203 10.98 4.18 -25.17
CA GLU A 203 10.57 3.60 -26.45
C GLU A 203 10.58 2.06 -26.40
N MET A 204 11.49 1.47 -25.61
CA MET A 204 11.53 0.03 -25.35
C MET A 204 10.31 -0.42 -24.53
N ALA A 205 9.91 0.35 -23.51
CA ALA A 205 8.70 0.10 -22.73
C ALA A 205 7.42 0.25 -23.57
N GLU A 206 7.30 1.34 -24.34
CA GLU A 206 6.18 1.56 -25.26
C GLU A 206 6.08 0.45 -26.31
N LYS A 207 7.21 0.03 -26.91
CA LYS A 207 7.24 -1.07 -27.87
C LYS A 207 6.77 -2.38 -27.25
N ALA A 208 7.28 -2.75 -26.07
CA ALA A 208 6.85 -3.98 -25.39
C ALA A 208 5.36 -4.00 -25.07
N VAL A 209 4.79 -2.86 -24.63
CA VAL A 209 3.35 -2.69 -24.37
C VAL A 209 2.54 -2.74 -25.67
N ASN A 210 3.01 -2.10 -26.74
CA ASN A 210 2.36 -2.12 -28.06
C ASN A 210 2.32 -3.53 -28.68
N GLU A 211 3.42 -4.28 -28.60
CA GLU A 211 3.56 -5.61 -29.23
C GLU A 211 2.63 -6.68 -28.64
N VAL A 212 2.19 -6.53 -27.38
CA VAL A 212 1.27 -7.47 -26.71
C VAL A 212 -0.14 -6.90 -26.48
N TRP A 213 -0.38 -5.65 -26.89
CA TRP A 213 -1.56 -4.88 -26.50
C TRP A 213 -2.88 -5.60 -26.78
N GLU A 214 -3.16 -5.96 -28.04
CA GLU A 214 -4.43 -6.57 -28.43
C GLU A 214 -4.67 -7.89 -27.67
N SER A 215 -3.68 -8.79 -27.66
CA SER A 215 -3.77 -10.10 -26.99
C SER A 215 -4.00 -10.02 -25.48
N CYS A 216 -3.44 -9.02 -24.81
CA CYS A 216 -3.49 -8.92 -23.35
C CYS A 216 -4.62 -8.00 -22.88
N PHE A 217 -5.03 -6.99 -23.66
CA PHE A 217 -6.16 -6.14 -23.32
C PHE A 217 -7.51 -6.88 -23.46
N THR A 218 -7.62 -7.83 -24.39
CA THR A 218 -8.84 -8.66 -24.56
C THR A 218 -8.89 -9.89 -23.66
N ASP A 219 -7.79 -10.29 -23.02
CA ASP A 219 -7.76 -11.48 -22.16
C ASP A 219 -8.20 -11.15 -20.73
N THR A 220 -9.49 -11.38 -20.47
CA THR A 220 -10.16 -11.09 -19.20
C THR A 220 -9.87 -12.11 -18.09
N ARG A 221 -9.22 -13.24 -18.39
CA ARG A 221 -9.07 -14.36 -17.44
C ARG A 221 -8.42 -13.88 -16.13
N PRO A 222 -8.88 -14.32 -14.94
CA PRO A 222 -9.90 -15.36 -14.72
C PRO A 222 -11.36 -14.91 -14.87
N PHE A 223 -11.65 -13.63 -15.14
CA PHE A 223 -13.01 -13.11 -15.26
C PHE A 223 -13.63 -13.40 -16.63
N ASP A 224 -14.96 -13.54 -16.67
CA ASP A 224 -15.72 -13.66 -17.93
C ASP A 224 -15.85 -12.32 -18.66
N GLU A 225 -15.86 -11.19 -17.93
CA GLU A 225 -15.95 -9.82 -18.47
C GLU A 225 -15.26 -8.77 -17.58
N ILE A 226 -15.20 -7.50 -18.01
CA ILE A 226 -14.48 -6.38 -17.35
C ILE A 226 -15.47 -5.49 -16.58
N TYR A 227 -15.10 -5.06 -15.36
CA TYR A 227 -16.00 -4.39 -14.38
C TYR A 227 -15.40 -3.11 -13.77
#